data_AF-A0A520ISF0-F1
#
_entry.id   AF-A0A520ISF0-F1
#
_cell.length_a   1.000
_cell.length_b   1.000
_cell.length_c   1.000
_cell.angle_alpha   90.00
_cell.angle_beta   90.00
_cell.angle_gamma   90.00
#
_symmetry.space_group_name_H-M   'P 1'
#
loop_
_entity.id
_entity.type
_entity.pdbx_description
1 polymer ?
#
loop_
_entity_poly.entity_id
_entity_poly.type
_entity_poly.pdbx_seq_one_letter_code
_entity_poly.pdbx_strand_id
1 'polypeptide(L)'
;MLLQYHPLHDQITDLLNNWPSQLLSATLAIGFLTMTVITYYKSFIRIPFHARHLAYWLKLSPIQLDAIRETARKHYDEIPEQEKVYPYDADFTAPGGIETLLKLTIAGDGPALYSLGIANLSGQLALGTQALLDRPKRHPILLAELIGKEIKSDEMQDDYWTVVSDRYNFYFRSPEQQQIDADYYSRIQTERRNYSRNRISAHIQRRIDAFQIRTAYLWKKRMRLVSLGVAISISLAGSFLFAESGHFFGILIAALVIGYLGAFLAGLFHDIIAVIRSHKK
;
A
#
# COMPACT_ATOMS: atom_id res chain seq x y z
N MET A 1 -1.71 -6.49 -77.82
CA MET A 1 -0.94 -6.70 -76.58
C MET A 1 -1.94 -6.52 -75.43
N LEU A 2 -2.61 -7.60 -75.03
CA LEU A 2 -3.60 -7.59 -73.94
C LEU A 2 -2.83 -7.75 -72.63
N LEU A 3 -2.82 -6.72 -71.79
CA LEU A 3 -2.31 -6.83 -70.42
C LEU A 3 -3.20 -7.83 -69.68
N GLN A 4 -2.70 -9.04 -69.47
CA GLN A 4 -3.37 -10.04 -68.64
C GLN A 4 -3.48 -9.48 -67.22
N TYR A 5 -4.72 -9.23 -66.81
CA TYR A 5 -5.07 -8.83 -65.45
C TYR A 5 -4.63 -9.96 -64.50
N HIS A 6 -3.67 -9.66 -63.61
CA HIS A 6 -3.08 -10.68 -62.76
C HIS A 6 -3.97 -10.87 -61.52
N PRO A 7 -4.45 -12.09 -61.22
CA PRO A 7 -5.34 -12.37 -60.06
C PRO A 7 -4.70 -12.07 -58.70
N LEU A 8 -3.39 -11.75 -58.66
CA LEU A 8 -2.68 -11.28 -57.48
C LEU A 8 -3.17 -9.91 -57.01
N HIS A 9 -3.60 -9.03 -57.92
CA HIS A 9 -4.04 -7.68 -57.54
C HIS A 9 -5.32 -7.73 -56.72
N ASP A 10 -6.31 -8.51 -57.16
CA ASP A 10 -7.61 -8.63 -56.49
C ASP A 10 -7.47 -9.29 -55.11
N GLN A 11 -6.62 -10.31 -54.99
CA GLN A 11 -6.30 -10.93 -53.69
C GLN A 11 -5.61 -9.96 -52.72
N ILE A 12 -4.70 -9.13 -53.22
CA ILE A 12 -4.03 -8.11 -52.39
C ILE A 12 -5.04 -7.03 -51.95
N THR A 13 -5.93 -6.57 -52.84
CA THR A 13 -6.93 -5.55 -52.48
C THR A 13 -7.97 -6.08 -51.50
N ASP A 14 -8.43 -7.32 -51.64
CA ASP A 14 -9.40 -7.92 -50.71
C ASP A 14 -8.79 -8.17 -49.33
N LEU A 15 -7.51 -8.56 -49.30
CA LEU A 15 -6.77 -8.70 -48.05
C LEU A 15 -6.54 -7.33 -47.39
N LEU A 16 -6.22 -6.29 -48.18
CA LEU A 16 -6.05 -4.91 -47.70
C LEU A 16 -7.36 -4.25 -47.23
N ASN A 17 -8.50 -4.63 -47.79
CA ASN A 17 -9.81 -4.07 -47.41
C ASN A 17 -10.36 -4.69 -46.11
N ASN A 18 -10.08 -5.97 -45.86
CA ASN A 18 -10.65 -6.69 -44.71
C ASN A 18 -9.72 -6.77 -43.49
N TRP A 19 -8.40 -6.66 -43.65
CA TRP A 19 -7.49 -6.75 -42.51
C TRP A 19 -7.71 -5.69 -41.42
N PRO A 20 -8.08 -4.41 -41.69
CA PRO A 20 -8.19 -3.43 -40.63
C PRO A 20 -9.38 -3.70 -39.71
N SER A 21 -10.51 -4.12 -40.28
CA SER A 21 -11.72 -4.45 -39.53
C SER A 21 -11.53 -5.74 -38.71
N GLN A 22 -10.88 -6.76 -39.29
CA GLN A 22 -10.52 -7.98 -38.58
C GLN A 22 -9.56 -7.69 -37.42
N LEU A 23 -8.48 -6.92 -37.66
CA LEU A 23 -7.52 -6.56 -36.62
C LEU A 23 -8.17 -5.74 -35.51
N LEU A 24 -9.02 -4.77 -35.86
CA LEU A 24 -9.77 -3.99 -34.87
C LEU A 24 -10.69 -4.88 -34.04
N SER A 25 -11.45 -5.76 -34.68
CA SER A 25 -12.37 -6.69 -33.98
C SER A 25 -11.63 -7.63 -33.04
N ALA A 26 -10.50 -8.20 -33.48
CA ALA A 26 -9.64 -9.05 -32.66
C ALA A 26 -9.07 -8.29 -31.47
N THR A 27 -8.59 -7.05 -31.70
CA THR A 27 -8.04 -6.20 -30.64
C THR A 27 -9.10 -5.85 -29.60
N LEU A 28 -10.32 -5.50 -30.02
CA LEU A 28 -11.44 -5.22 -29.13
C LEU A 28 -11.83 -6.46 -28.31
N ALA A 29 -11.95 -7.62 -28.95
CA ALA A 29 -12.28 -8.88 -28.29
C ALA A 29 -11.22 -9.26 -27.24
N ILE A 30 -9.94 -9.21 -27.59
CA ILE A 30 -8.84 -9.48 -26.66
C ILE A 30 -8.81 -8.47 -25.53
N GLY A 31 -9.04 -7.18 -25.81
CA GLY A 31 -9.12 -6.14 -24.77
C GLY A 31 -10.23 -6.41 -23.76
N PHE A 32 -11.42 -6.79 -24.23
CA PHE A 32 -12.56 -7.12 -23.38
C PHE A 32 -12.32 -8.39 -22.54
N LEU A 33 -11.80 -9.45 -23.15
CA LEU A 33 -11.45 -10.69 -22.45
C LEU A 33 -10.37 -10.45 -21.39
N THR A 34 -9.33 -9.70 -21.74
CA THR A 34 -8.24 -9.31 -20.83
C THR A 34 -8.79 -8.55 -19.63
N MET A 35 -9.64 -7.54 -19.85
CA MET A 35 -10.29 -6.78 -18.78
C MET A 35 -11.12 -7.70 -17.85
N THR A 36 -11.85 -8.65 -18.42
CA THR A 36 -12.68 -9.61 -17.67
C THR A 36 -11.82 -10.50 -16.77
N VAL A 37 -10.78 -11.12 -17.32
CA VAL A 37 -9.83 -11.97 -16.59
C VAL A 37 -9.15 -11.16 -15.47
N ILE A 38 -8.65 -9.96 -15.78
CA ILE A 38 -8.01 -9.11 -14.77
C ILE A 38 -8.97 -8.75 -13.65
N THR A 39 -10.22 -8.41 -13.97
CA THR A 39 -11.24 -8.04 -12.98
C THR A 39 -11.52 -9.20 -12.04
N TYR A 40 -11.63 -10.42 -12.58
CA TYR A 40 -11.84 -11.64 -11.79
C TYR A 40 -10.67 -11.92 -10.84
N TYR A 41 -9.42 -11.85 -11.31
CA TYR A 41 -8.24 -12.15 -10.50
C TYR A 41 -7.73 -10.99 -9.64
N LYS A 42 -8.31 -9.78 -9.75
CA LYS A 42 -7.81 -8.56 -9.11
C LYS A 42 -7.68 -8.71 -7.59
N SER A 43 -8.65 -9.32 -6.92
CA SER A 43 -8.66 -9.51 -5.46
C SER A 43 -7.53 -10.43 -4.99
N PHE A 44 -7.34 -11.57 -5.67
CA PHE A 44 -6.30 -12.56 -5.37
C PHE A 44 -4.88 -11.99 -5.51
N ILE A 45 -4.66 -11.09 -6.47
CA ILE A 45 -3.35 -10.44 -6.67
C ILE A 45 -3.15 -9.31 -5.63
N ARG A 46 -4.24 -8.62 -5.26
CA ARG A 46 -4.20 -7.45 -4.38
C ARG A 46 -3.84 -7.79 -2.94
N ILE A 47 -4.48 -8.79 -2.35
CA ILE A 47 -4.27 -9.17 -0.95
C ILE A 47 -2.78 -9.39 -0.62
N PRO A 48 -2.06 -10.30 -1.30
CA PRO A 48 -0.65 -10.54 -1.01
C PRO A 48 0.25 -9.35 -1.39
N PHE A 49 -0.16 -8.54 -2.37
CA PHE A 49 0.56 -7.31 -2.73
C PHE A 49 0.50 -6.28 -1.59
N HIS A 50 -0.69 -5.95 -1.11
CA HIS A 50 -0.88 -5.00 -0.02
C HIS A 50 -0.24 -5.49 1.29
N ALA A 51 -0.41 -6.77 1.63
CA ALA A 51 0.21 -7.36 2.83
C ALA A 51 1.73 -7.21 2.83
N ARG A 52 2.40 -7.54 1.71
CA ARG A 52 3.86 -7.40 1.59
C ARG A 52 4.32 -5.95 1.67
N HIS A 53 3.61 -5.04 1.01
CA HIS A 53 3.98 -3.63 1.02
C HIS A 53 3.74 -2.95 2.36
N LEU A 54 2.65 -3.30 3.06
CA LEU A 54 2.41 -2.83 4.42
C LEU A 54 3.49 -3.34 5.37
N ALA A 55 3.82 -4.64 5.30
CA ALA A 55 4.88 -5.22 6.10
C ALA A 55 6.23 -4.55 5.86
N TYR A 56 6.60 -4.30 4.61
CA TYR A 56 7.82 -3.58 4.26
C TYR A 56 7.82 -2.13 4.75
N TRP A 57 6.66 -1.46 4.71
CA TRP A 57 6.52 -0.07 5.17
C TRP A 57 6.66 0.09 6.69
N LEU A 58 6.11 -0.86 7.47
CA LEU A 58 6.19 -0.88 8.93
C LEU A 58 7.52 -1.39 9.46
N LYS A 59 8.26 -2.19 8.68
CA LYS A 59 9.49 -2.83 9.14
C LYS A 59 10.56 -1.80 9.50
N LEU A 60 10.75 -1.58 10.80
CA LEU A 60 11.97 -1.02 11.36
C LEU A 60 13.13 -1.98 11.13
N SER A 61 14.35 -1.45 11.03
CA SER A 61 15.51 -2.34 11.10
C SER A 61 15.59 -2.97 12.49
N PRO A 62 16.00 -4.25 12.63
CA PRO A 62 16.17 -4.89 13.94
C PRO A 62 17.01 -4.04 14.90
N ILE A 63 18.08 -3.44 14.38
CA ILE A 63 18.97 -2.51 15.10
C ILE A 63 18.19 -1.35 15.76
N GLN A 64 17.17 -0.81 15.09
CA GLN A 64 16.36 0.28 15.64
C GLN A 64 15.45 -0.21 16.76
N LEU A 65 14.84 -1.38 16.61
CA LEU A 65 13.99 -1.97 17.64
C LEU A 65 14.81 -2.27 18.90
N ASP A 66 16.02 -2.80 18.73
CA ASP A 66 16.90 -3.09 19.87
C ASP A 66 17.36 -1.81 20.56
N ALA A 67 17.68 -0.75 19.82
CA ALA A 67 17.99 0.55 20.40
C ALA A 67 16.82 1.13 21.21
N ILE A 68 15.58 1.06 20.67
CA ILE A 68 14.39 1.52 21.39
C ILE A 68 14.15 0.69 22.66
N ARG A 69 14.32 -0.64 22.59
CA ARG A 69 14.22 -1.55 23.72
C ARG A 69 15.27 -1.26 24.78
N GLU A 70 16.51 -0.97 24.36
CA GLU A 70 17.58 -0.62 25.28
C GLU A 70 17.30 0.72 25.96
N THR A 71 16.87 1.74 25.20
CA THR A 71 16.49 3.04 25.77
C THR A 71 15.29 2.89 26.71
N ALA A 72 14.26 2.14 26.33
CA ALA A 72 13.14 1.77 27.18
C ALA A 72 13.59 1.15 28.50
N ARG A 73 14.51 0.18 28.42
CA ARG A 73 15.05 -0.53 29.59
C ARG A 73 15.85 0.39 30.49
N LYS A 74 16.73 1.23 29.94
CA LYS A 74 17.47 2.24 30.72
C LYS A 74 16.51 3.19 31.46
N HIS A 75 15.51 3.70 30.76
CA HIS A 75 14.49 4.55 31.39
C HIS A 75 13.70 3.82 32.47
N TYR A 76 13.44 2.52 32.31
CA TYR A 76 12.76 1.72 33.32
C TYR A 76 13.63 1.45 34.55
N ASP A 77 14.92 1.18 34.35
CA ASP A 77 15.88 0.90 35.42
C ASP A 77 16.15 2.15 36.29
N GLU A 78 15.98 3.35 35.73
CA GLU A 78 16.07 4.63 36.44
C GLU A 78 14.83 4.93 37.32
N ILE A 79 13.72 4.20 37.17
CA ILE A 79 12.50 4.43 37.95
C ILE A 79 12.69 3.86 39.37
N PRO A 80 12.44 4.64 40.45
CA PRO A 80 12.47 4.14 41.81
C PRO A 80 11.55 2.92 42.00
N GLU A 81 12.01 1.90 42.71
CA GLU A 81 11.30 0.61 42.85
C GLU A 81 9.85 0.78 43.34
N GLN A 82 9.62 1.75 44.22
CA GLN A 82 8.31 2.08 44.82
C GLN A 82 7.31 2.63 43.79
N GLU A 83 7.81 3.12 42.67
CA GLU A 83 7.03 3.76 41.60
C GLU A 83 6.86 2.86 40.37
N LYS A 84 7.47 1.66 40.38
CA LYS A 84 7.23 0.60 39.41
C LYS A 84 5.83 -0.01 39.65
N VAL A 85 4.79 0.78 39.37
CA VAL A 85 3.38 0.36 39.49
C VAL A 85 3.01 -0.49 38.28
N TYR A 86 3.01 -1.81 38.47
CA TYR A 86 2.73 -2.83 37.47
C TYR A 86 3.70 -2.84 36.28
N PRO A 87 3.88 -4.01 35.62
CA PRO A 87 5.01 -4.18 34.76
C PRO A 87 4.94 -3.17 33.64
N TYR A 88 6.10 -2.86 33.11
CA TYR A 88 6.25 -2.46 31.73
C TYR A 88 5.72 -3.61 30.82
N ASP A 89 4.42 -3.93 30.91
CA ASP A 89 3.60 -4.81 30.06
C ASP A 89 3.28 -4.10 28.74
N ALA A 90 4.01 -3.03 28.42
CA ALA A 90 4.37 -2.81 27.03
C ALA A 90 5.09 -4.08 26.61
N ASP A 91 4.30 -5.06 26.17
CA ASP A 91 4.78 -6.36 25.79
C ASP A 91 5.68 -6.11 24.57
N PHE A 92 6.98 -5.90 24.81
CA PHE A 92 7.95 -5.73 23.75
C PHE A 92 8.17 -7.06 23.00
N THR A 93 7.51 -8.13 23.47
CA THR A 93 7.38 -9.45 22.87
C THR A 93 6.04 -9.63 22.12
N ALA A 94 5.14 -8.62 22.18
CA ALA A 94 3.85 -8.65 21.50
C ALA A 94 4.03 -8.93 20.02
N PRO A 95 3.06 -9.61 19.39
CA PRO A 95 3.11 -9.88 17.96
C PRO A 95 3.40 -8.59 17.18
N GLY A 96 4.25 -8.71 16.14
CA GLY A 96 4.82 -7.58 15.42
C GLY A 96 3.79 -6.53 15.03
N GLY A 97 4.19 -5.26 14.89
CA GLY A 97 3.23 -4.14 14.87
C GLY A 97 2.16 -4.22 13.78
N ILE A 98 2.34 -5.02 12.73
CA ILE A 98 1.29 -5.38 11.77
C ILE A 98 0.06 -5.97 12.46
N GLU A 99 0.20 -6.98 13.33
CA GLU A 99 -0.96 -7.63 13.97
C GLU A 99 -1.70 -6.65 14.89
N THR A 100 -0.94 -5.85 15.64
CA THR A 100 -1.50 -4.79 16.50
C THR A 100 -2.24 -3.76 15.64
N LEU A 101 -1.69 -3.35 14.51
CA LEU A 101 -2.34 -2.42 13.59
C LEU A 101 -3.60 -3.04 12.97
N LEU A 102 -3.60 -4.31 12.61
CA LEU A 102 -4.79 -5.02 12.14
C LEU A 102 -5.90 -5.03 13.20
N LYS A 103 -5.56 -5.28 14.47
CA LYS A 103 -6.51 -5.22 15.59
C LYS A 103 -7.10 -3.83 15.76
N LEU A 104 -6.26 -2.78 15.69
CA LEU A 104 -6.69 -1.39 15.85
C LEU A 104 -7.52 -0.84 14.68
N THR A 105 -7.36 -1.41 13.48
CA THR A 105 -8.06 -0.93 12.28
C THR A 105 -9.38 -1.66 12.04
N ILE A 106 -9.36 -2.99 12.05
CA ILE A 106 -10.46 -3.84 11.58
C ILE A 106 -10.60 -5.13 12.41
N ALA A 107 -10.35 -5.04 13.72
CA ALA A 107 -10.46 -6.15 14.66
C ALA A 107 -9.65 -7.41 14.28
N GLY A 108 -8.58 -7.27 13.48
CA GLY A 108 -7.65 -8.35 13.14
C GLY A 108 -7.89 -9.09 11.83
N ASP A 109 -8.94 -8.78 11.05
CA ASP A 109 -9.24 -9.48 9.77
C ASP A 109 -8.34 -9.04 8.60
N GLY A 110 -7.06 -9.41 8.66
CA GLY A 110 -6.07 -9.05 7.63
C GLY A 110 -6.56 -9.19 6.18
N PRO A 111 -7.16 -10.32 5.76
CA PRO A 111 -7.74 -10.48 4.42
C PRO A 111 -8.72 -9.38 4.03
N ALA A 112 -9.66 -9.00 4.92
CA ALA A 112 -10.59 -7.92 4.65
C ALA A 112 -9.87 -6.59 4.42
N LEU A 113 -8.90 -6.22 5.28
CA LEU A 113 -8.13 -4.99 5.11
C LEU A 113 -7.35 -4.97 3.80
N TYR A 114 -6.63 -6.05 3.48
CA TYR A 114 -5.77 -6.11 2.30
C TYR A 114 -6.56 -6.18 0.99
N SER A 115 -7.83 -6.61 1.05
CA SER A 115 -8.74 -6.62 -0.10
C SER A 115 -9.19 -5.21 -0.51
N LEU A 116 -9.09 -4.21 0.37
CA LEU A 116 -9.52 -2.83 0.11
C LEU A 116 -8.70 -2.18 -1.01
N GLY A 117 -9.30 -1.21 -1.72
CA GLY A 117 -8.53 -0.32 -2.59
C GLY A 117 -7.53 0.51 -1.78
N ILE A 118 -6.41 0.91 -2.39
CA ILE A 118 -5.29 1.57 -1.67
C ILE A 118 -5.71 2.82 -0.87
N ALA A 119 -6.68 3.60 -1.37
CA ALA A 119 -7.23 4.76 -0.65
C ALA A 119 -8.05 4.37 0.58
N ASN A 120 -8.84 3.29 0.50
CA ASN A 120 -9.59 2.79 1.66
C ASN A 120 -8.63 2.12 2.66
N LEU A 121 -7.61 1.41 2.17
CA LEU A 121 -6.56 0.84 3.00
C LEU A 121 -5.86 1.95 3.80
N SER A 122 -5.38 3.02 3.15
CA SER A 122 -4.73 4.14 3.86
C SER A 122 -5.67 4.85 4.82
N GLY A 123 -6.95 5.02 4.46
CA GLY A 123 -7.97 5.55 5.38
C GLY A 123 -8.13 4.70 6.65
N GLN A 124 -8.17 3.37 6.52
CA GLN A 124 -8.21 2.47 7.67
C GLN A 124 -6.92 2.57 8.51
N LEU A 125 -5.74 2.63 7.88
CA LEU A 125 -4.46 2.81 8.60
C LEU A 125 -4.44 4.13 9.40
N ALA A 126 -5.00 5.21 8.84
CA ALA A 126 -5.11 6.49 9.52
C ALA A 126 -6.03 6.40 10.76
N LEU A 127 -7.19 5.74 10.64
CA LEU A 127 -8.08 5.49 11.78
C LEU A 127 -7.40 4.65 12.88
N GLY A 128 -6.70 3.58 12.50
CA GLY A 128 -5.94 2.76 13.46
C GLY A 128 -4.81 3.55 14.14
N THR A 129 -4.17 4.46 13.42
CA THR A 129 -3.15 5.35 13.98
C THR A 129 -3.75 6.34 14.97
N GLN A 130 -4.95 6.85 14.73
CA GLN A 130 -5.64 7.72 15.70
C GLN A 130 -5.95 6.97 16.99
N ALA A 131 -6.50 5.75 16.88
CA ALA A 131 -6.75 4.89 18.04
C ALA A 131 -5.46 4.54 18.81
N LEU A 132 -4.35 4.34 18.09
CA LEU A 132 -3.02 4.18 18.69
C LEU A 132 -2.60 5.42 19.48
N LEU A 133 -2.74 6.62 18.91
CA LEU A 133 -2.33 7.89 19.54
C LEU A 133 -3.21 8.28 20.72
N ASP A 134 -4.41 7.72 20.85
CA ASP A 134 -5.23 7.84 22.06
C ASP A 134 -4.68 7.00 23.22
N ARG A 135 -3.96 5.90 22.94
CA ARG A 135 -3.37 5.00 23.93
C ARG A 135 -1.94 4.57 23.57
N PRO A 136 -1.00 5.51 23.36
CA PRO A 136 0.32 5.24 22.79
C PRO A 136 1.14 4.27 23.64
N LYS A 137 0.94 4.30 24.96
CA LYS A 137 1.64 3.43 25.91
C LYS A 137 1.33 1.95 25.77
N ARG A 138 0.16 1.60 25.25
CA ARG A 138 -0.22 0.19 25.08
C ARG A 138 0.49 -0.45 23.90
N HIS A 139 1.00 0.36 22.97
CA HIS A 139 1.56 -0.12 21.71
C HIS A 139 2.81 0.70 21.31
N PRO A 140 3.83 0.82 22.18
CA PRO A 140 4.98 1.69 21.93
C PRO A 140 5.81 1.22 20.73
N ILE A 141 5.93 -0.10 20.52
CA ILE A 141 6.60 -0.66 19.33
C ILE A 141 5.90 -0.22 18.05
N LEU A 142 4.57 -0.36 17.96
CA LEU A 142 3.84 0.03 16.76
C LEU A 142 3.97 1.54 16.51
N LEU A 143 3.92 2.36 17.57
CA LEU A 143 4.15 3.79 17.44
C LEU A 143 5.55 4.08 16.87
N ALA A 144 6.58 3.40 17.37
CA ALA A 144 7.92 3.53 16.83
C ALA A 144 8.03 3.05 15.38
N GLU A 145 7.38 1.94 15.00
CA GLU A 145 7.33 1.44 13.61
C GLU A 145 6.67 2.46 12.67
N LEU A 146 5.60 3.11 13.13
CA LEU A 146 4.88 4.16 12.41
C LEU A 146 5.63 5.50 12.37
N ILE A 147 6.53 5.78 13.31
CA ILE A 147 7.47 6.89 13.19
C ILE A 147 8.59 6.54 12.20
N GLY A 148 9.10 5.31 12.26
CA GLY A 148 10.06 4.78 11.30
C GLY A 148 11.49 5.19 11.58
N LYS A 149 12.22 5.60 10.53
CA LYS A 149 13.66 5.89 10.67
C LYS A 149 13.92 7.20 11.41
N GLU A 150 12.94 8.08 11.40
CA GLU A 150 12.97 9.41 11.96
C GLU A 150 12.95 9.40 13.49
N ILE A 151 12.63 8.27 14.13
CA ILE A 151 12.75 8.12 15.60
C ILE A 151 14.19 8.31 16.11
N LYS A 152 15.18 8.26 15.21
CA LYS A 152 16.59 8.50 15.54
C LYS A 152 16.93 9.98 15.71
N SER A 153 16.09 10.92 15.28
CA SER A 153 16.35 12.33 15.56
C SER A 153 16.05 12.61 17.03
N ASP A 154 16.93 13.34 17.70
CA ASP A 154 16.78 13.69 19.12
C ASP A 154 15.40 14.29 19.40
N GLU A 155 14.93 15.14 18.49
CA GLU A 155 13.64 15.81 18.58
C GLU A 155 12.44 14.83 18.51
N MET A 156 12.47 13.86 17.60
CA MET A 156 11.39 12.87 17.48
C MET A 156 11.47 11.82 18.60
N GLN A 157 12.68 11.54 19.09
CA GLN A 157 12.90 10.67 20.24
C GLN A 157 12.32 11.30 21.51
N ASP A 158 12.56 12.60 21.74
CA ASP A 158 11.97 13.36 22.85
C ASP A 158 10.43 13.40 22.74
N ASP A 159 9.88 13.66 21.55
CA ASP A 159 8.44 13.64 21.32
C ASP A 159 7.85 12.24 21.59
N TYR A 160 8.52 11.18 21.12
CA TYR A 160 8.11 9.80 21.33
C TYR A 160 8.07 9.46 22.83
N TRP A 161 9.13 9.77 23.57
CA TRP A 161 9.18 9.51 25.01
C TRP A 161 8.20 10.38 25.79
N THR A 162 7.97 11.62 25.38
CA THR A 162 6.96 12.51 25.97
C THR A 162 5.54 11.93 25.82
N VAL A 163 5.26 11.23 24.71
CA VAL A 163 3.94 10.66 24.42
C VAL A 163 3.75 9.27 25.03
N VAL A 164 4.82 8.46 25.11
CA VAL A 164 4.79 7.08 25.62
C VAL A 164 4.99 7.03 27.14
N SER A 165 5.77 7.94 27.73
CA SER A 165 5.96 8.01 29.18
C SER A 165 5.00 9.03 29.79
N ASP A 166 4.29 8.66 30.85
CA ASP A 166 3.47 9.62 31.61
C ASP A 166 4.32 10.51 32.53
N ARG A 167 5.63 10.25 32.63
CA ARG A 167 6.46 10.70 33.77
C ARG A 167 7.74 11.44 33.41
N TYR A 168 8.03 11.70 32.13
CA TYR A 168 9.34 12.29 31.76
C TYR A 168 9.70 13.58 32.52
N ASN A 169 8.73 14.29 33.11
CA ASN A 169 8.96 15.54 33.82
C ASN A 169 8.66 15.50 35.34
N PHE A 170 8.39 14.35 35.95
CA PHE A 170 8.16 14.32 37.42
C PHE A 170 9.47 14.24 38.23
N TYR A 171 10.53 13.64 37.67
CA TYR A 171 11.76 13.35 38.41
C TYR A 171 12.77 14.50 38.54
N PHE A 172 12.58 15.62 37.86
CA PHE A 172 13.50 16.77 37.94
C PHE A 172 13.14 17.80 39.03
N ARG A 173 12.23 17.48 39.97
CA ARG A 173 11.81 18.45 40.99
C ARG A 173 12.50 18.28 42.32
N SER A 174 12.97 19.40 42.88
CA SER A 174 13.21 19.50 44.32
C SER A 174 11.86 19.49 45.07
N PRO A 175 11.81 19.01 46.32
CA PRO A 175 10.61 19.05 47.16
C PRO A 175 9.97 20.45 47.28
N GLU A 176 10.77 21.52 47.22
CA GLU A 176 10.29 22.91 47.23
C GLU A 176 9.50 23.30 45.96
N GLN A 177 9.84 22.73 44.79
CA GLN A 177 9.12 22.95 43.53
C GLN A 177 7.83 22.11 43.40
N GLN A 178 7.58 21.19 44.34
CA GLN A 178 6.34 20.41 44.37
C GLN A 178 5.18 21.17 45.02
N GLN A 179 5.46 22.16 45.89
CA GLN A 179 4.42 22.95 46.57
C GLN A 179 3.96 24.20 45.79
N ILE A 180 4.80 24.75 44.91
CA ILE A 180 4.44 25.92 44.09
C ILE A 180 3.77 25.40 42.80
N ASP A 181 2.45 25.36 42.81
CA ASP A 181 1.51 25.10 41.70
C ASP A 181 1.59 23.76 40.94
N ALA A 182 1.18 22.69 41.60
CA ALA A 182 0.86 21.42 40.93
C ALA A 182 -0.07 21.61 39.70
N ASP A 183 -1.02 22.55 39.76
CA ASP A 183 -1.93 22.87 38.65
C ASP A 183 -1.19 23.46 37.44
N TYR A 184 -0.35 24.49 37.64
CA TYR A 184 0.41 25.14 36.56
C TYR A 184 1.26 24.14 35.77
N TYR A 185 1.99 23.29 36.48
CA TYR A 185 2.83 22.30 35.82
C TYR A 185 2.04 21.19 35.12
N SER A 186 0.88 20.79 35.67
CA SER A 186 0.02 19.80 35.00
C SER A 186 -0.47 20.31 33.64
N ARG A 187 -0.72 21.62 33.54
CA ARG A 187 -1.10 22.29 32.28
C ARG A 187 0.05 22.28 31.28
N ILE A 188 1.26 22.72 31.69
CA ILE A 188 2.44 22.72 30.81
C ILE A 188 2.76 21.31 30.29
N GLN A 189 2.65 20.29 31.13
CA GLN A 189 2.89 18.91 30.71
C GLN A 189 1.83 18.43 29.70
N THR A 190 0.57 18.79 29.93
CA THR A 190 -0.52 18.49 29.01
C THR A 190 -0.30 19.18 27.66
N GLU A 191 0.11 20.44 27.67
CA GLU A 191 0.44 21.20 26.45
C GLU A 191 1.62 20.59 25.69
N ARG A 192 2.73 20.28 26.39
CA ARG A 192 3.89 19.62 25.77
C ARG A 192 3.51 18.28 25.17
N ARG A 193 2.75 17.46 25.90
CA ARG A 193 2.27 16.16 25.42
C ARG A 193 1.38 16.29 24.20
N ASN A 194 0.45 17.25 24.20
CA ASN A 194 -0.41 17.52 23.05
C ASN A 194 0.40 18.00 21.84
N TYR A 195 1.40 18.85 22.07
CA TYR A 195 2.31 19.30 21.02
C TYR A 195 3.10 18.14 20.39
N SER A 196 3.77 17.32 21.22
CA SER A 196 4.49 16.12 20.76
C SER A 196 3.56 15.13 20.05
N ARG A 197 2.36 14.89 20.59
CA ARG A 197 1.34 14.04 19.95
C ARG A 197 0.94 14.58 18.58
N ASN A 198 0.71 15.87 18.44
CA ASN A 198 0.34 16.50 17.17
C ASN A 198 1.45 16.38 16.13
N ARG A 199 2.71 16.55 16.54
CA ARG A 199 3.88 16.40 15.67
C ARG A 199 4.07 14.96 15.18
N ILE A 200 3.99 13.99 16.10
CA ILE A 200 4.01 12.57 15.74
C ILE A 200 2.84 12.25 14.81
N SER A 201 1.63 12.73 15.11
CA SER A 201 0.45 12.52 14.25
C SER A 201 0.66 13.06 12.84
N ALA A 202 1.18 14.29 12.71
CA ALA A 202 1.47 14.90 11.42
C ALA A 202 2.55 14.12 10.65
N HIS A 203 3.57 13.63 11.34
CA HIS A 203 4.62 12.80 10.74
C HIS A 203 4.07 11.46 10.23
N ILE A 204 3.29 10.74 11.05
CA ILE A 204 2.70 9.47 10.64
C ILE A 204 1.74 9.66 9.46
N GLN A 205 0.94 10.74 9.46
CA GLN A 205 0.04 11.04 8.33
C GLN A 205 0.83 11.21 7.02
N ARG A 206 1.92 11.98 7.03
CA ARG A 206 2.79 12.12 5.83
C ARG A 206 3.37 10.77 5.38
N ARG A 207 3.73 9.89 6.32
CA ARG A 207 4.21 8.53 5.99
C ARG A 207 3.11 7.66 5.38
N ILE A 208 1.86 7.77 5.86
CA ILE A 208 0.70 7.08 5.28
C ILE A 208 0.42 7.59 3.87
N ASP A 209 0.48 8.91 3.65
CA ASP A 209 0.29 9.51 2.33
C ASP A 209 1.37 9.03 1.35
N ALA A 210 2.64 9.03 1.77
CA ALA A 210 3.75 8.51 0.99
C ALA A 210 3.58 7.01 0.67
N PHE A 211 3.09 6.22 1.63
CA PHE A 211 2.73 4.81 1.42
C PHE A 211 1.63 4.66 0.38
N GLN A 212 0.55 5.44 0.48
CA GLN A 212 -0.56 5.43 -0.46
C GLN A 212 -0.08 5.74 -1.88
N ILE A 213 0.68 6.81 -2.07
CA ILE A 213 1.19 7.23 -3.38
C ILE A 213 2.11 6.15 -3.98
N ARG A 214 3.10 5.68 -3.20
CA ARG A 214 4.05 4.67 -3.66
C ARG A 214 3.36 3.36 -4.03
N THR A 215 2.46 2.89 -3.16
CA THR A 215 1.78 1.61 -3.35
C THR A 215 0.78 1.68 -4.50
N ALA A 216 0.08 2.81 -4.67
CA ALA A 216 -0.80 3.05 -5.82
C ALA A 216 -0.02 3.01 -7.15
N TYR A 217 1.14 3.67 -7.20
CA TYR A 217 2.01 3.64 -8.38
C TYR A 217 2.50 2.23 -8.71
N LEU A 218 3.04 1.51 -7.72
CA LEU A 218 3.53 0.14 -7.89
C LEU A 218 2.42 -0.82 -8.30
N TRP A 219 1.22 -0.67 -7.73
CA TRP A 219 0.04 -1.43 -8.11
C TRP A 219 -0.33 -1.20 -9.58
N LYS A 220 -0.41 0.07 -10.01
CA LYS A 220 -0.72 0.43 -11.40
C LYS A 220 0.31 -0.16 -12.37
N LYS A 221 1.60 -0.07 -12.04
CA LYS A 221 2.68 -0.67 -12.84
C LYS A 221 2.51 -2.19 -12.96
N ARG A 222 2.26 -2.88 -11.84
CA ARG A 222 2.06 -4.33 -11.81
C ARG A 222 0.83 -4.75 -12.62
N MET A 223 -0.30 -4.05 -12.47
CA MET A 223 -1.52 -4.36 -13.23
C MET A 223 -1.35 -4.16 -14.73
N ARG A 224 -0.56 -3.16 -15.17
CA ARG A 224 -0.22 -2.99 -16.59
C ARG A 224 0.59 -4.17 -17.13
N LEU A 225 1.59 -4.65 -16.38
CA LEU A 225 2.39 -5.82 -16.77
C LEU A 225 1.56 -7.10 -16.81
N VAL A 226 0.70 -7.32 -15.81
CA VAL A 226 -0.22 -8.47 -15.79
C VAL A 226 -1.19 -8.39 -16.97
N SER A 227 -1.73 -7.20 -17.26
CA SER A 227 -2.64 -6.99 -18.41
C SER A 227 -1.96 -7.33 -19.73
N LEU A 228 -0.75 -6.82 -19.93
CA LEU A 228 0.03 -7.11 -21.12
C LEU A 228 0.32 -8.61 -21.27
N GLY A 229 0.73 -9.27 -20.17
CA GLY A 229 0.97 -10.71 -20.16
C GLY A 229 -0.28 -11.50 -20.56
N VAL A 230 -1.43 -11.22 -19.93
CA VAL A 230 -2.70 -11.90 -20.22
C VAL A 230 -3.14 -11.67 -21.67
N ALA A 231 -3.08 -10.44 -22.17
CA ALA A 231 -3.50 -10.11 -23.54
C ALA A 231 -2.61 -10.81 -24.58
N ILE A 232 -1.29 -10.82 -24.39
CA ILE A 232 -0.35 -11.55 -25.25
C ILE A 232 -0.62 -13.05 -25.19
N SER A 233 -0.86 -13.62 -24.01
CA SER A 233 -1.18 -15.05 -23.87
C SER A 233 -2.47 -15.45 -24.59
N ILE A 234 -3.54 -14.65 -24.46
CA ILE A 234 -4.81 -14.88 -25.17
C ILE A 234 -4.60 -14.77 -26.69
N SER A 235 -3.88 -13.74 -27.13
CA SER A 235 -3.58 -13.50 -28.53
C SER A 235 -2.79 -14.66 -29.15
N LEU A 236 -1.73 -15.11 -28.47
CA LEU A 236 -0.93 -16.26 -28.90
C LEU A 236 -1.76 -17.54 -28.94
N ALA A 237 -2.54 -17.83 -27.89
CA ALA A 237 -3.38 -19.01 -27.85
C ALA A 237 -4.40 -19.04 -29.00
N GLY A 238 -5.07 -17.92 -29.26
CA GLY A 238 -5.98 -17.78 -30.40
C GLY A 238 -5.24 -18.00 -31.73
N SER A 239 -4.11 -17.32 -31.92
CA SER A 239 -3.26 -17.48 -33.09
C SER A 239 -2.82 -18.92 -33.32
N PHE A 240 -2.42 -19.67 -32.29
CA PHE A 240 -2.01 -21.06 -32.42
C PHE A 240 -3.17 -22.02 -32.74
N LEU A 241 -4.37 -21.73 -32.25
CA LEU A 241 -5.55 -22.57 -32.49
C LEU A 241 -6.11 -22.42 -33.89
N PHE A 242 -5.93 -21.25 -34.52
CA PHE A 242 -6.51 -20.92 -35.83
C PHE A 242 -5.47 -20.75 -36.95
N ALA A 243 -4.18 -20.92 -36.65
CA ALA A 243 -3.13 -20.80 -37.66
C ALA A 243 -3.11 -21.99 -38.63
N GLU A 244 -3.18 -21.69 -39.92
CA GLU A 244 -2.80 -22.64 -40.96
C GLU A 244 -1.27 -22.76 -41.02
N SER A 245 -0.76 -23.98 -41.26
CA SER A 245 0.67 -24.28 -41.23
C SER A 245 1.42 -23.54 -42.34
N GLY A 246 2.32 -22.62 -42.00
CA GLY A 246 3.22 -21.98 -42.98
C GLY A 246 3.85 -20.64 -42.57
N HIS A 247 3.24 -19.90 -41.63
CA HIS A 247 3.66 -18.51 -41.32
C HIS A 247 3.87 -18.23 -39.82
N PHE A 248 4.56 -19.12 -39.10
CA PHE A 248 4.77 -19.01 -37.65
C PHE A 248 5.25 -17.63 -37.19
N PHE A 249 6.26 -17.06 -37.86
CA PHE A 249 6.81 -15.75 -37.49
C PHE A 249 5.83 -14.60 -37.70
N GLY A 250 5.08 -14.60 -38.80
CA GLY A 250 4.07 -13.56 -39.06
C GLY A 250 2.94 -13.61 -38.04
N ILE A 251 2.50 -14.82 -37.70
CA ILE A 251 1.48 -15.06 -36.67
C ILE A 251 1.96 -14.60 -35.29
N LEU A 252 3.21 -14.87 -34.95
CA LEU A 252 3.82 -14.44 -33.69
C LEU A 252 3.86 -12.91 -33.58
N ILE A 253 4.32 -12.21 -34.62
CA ILE A 253 4.38 -10.75 -34.65
C ILE A 253 2.96 -10.16 -34.55
N ALA A 254 2.02 -10.67 -35.35
CA ALA A 254 0.63 -10.22 -35.30
C ALA A 254 0.03 -10.43 -33.90
N ALA A 255 0.26 -11.59 -33.28
CA ALA A 255 -0.23 -11.87 -31.93
C ALA A 255 0.32 -10.89 -30.89
N LEU A 256 1.60 -10.53 -30.98
CA LEU A 256 2.21 -9.55 -30.08
C LEU A 256 1.63 -8.14 -30.28
N VAL A 257 1.41 -7.71 -31.52
CA VAL A 257 0.81 -6.40 -31.83
C VAL A 257 -0.63 -6.34 -31.33
N ILE A 258 -1.46 -7.33 -31.68
CA ILE A 258 -2.86 -7.40 -31.24
C ILE A 258 -2.94 -7.52 -29.72
N GLY A 259 -2.07 -8.31 -29.09
CA GLY A 259 -2.01 -8.45 -27.64
C GLY A 259 -1.62 -7.14 -26.94
N TYR A 260 -0.64 -6.41 -27.46
CA TYR A 260 -0.24 -5.11 -26.92
C TYR A 260 -1.37 -4.08 -27.03
N LEU A 261 -1.99 -3.94 -28.22
CA LEU A 261 -3.10 -3.03 -28.43
C LEU A 261 -4.33 -3.43 -27.59
N GLY A 262 -4.62 -4.72 -27.48
CA GLY A 262 -5.68 -5.26 -26.64
C GLY A 262 -5.46 -4.94 -25.16
N ALA A 263 -4.22 -5.08 -24.65
CA ALA A 263 -3.88 -4.70 -23.29
C ALA A 263 -4.08 -3.21 -23.01
N PHE A 264 -3.80 -2.35 -24.00
CA PHE A 264 -4.08 -0.91 -23.92
C PHE A 264 -5.59 -0.63 -23.87
N LEU A 265 -6.38 -1.23 -24.76
CA LEU A 265 -7.84 -1.08 -24.78
C LEU A 265 -8.50 -1.61 -23.50
N ALA A 266 -7.97 -2.69 -22.91
CA ALA A 266 -8.45 -3.21 -21.63
C ALA A 266 -8.40 -2.15 -20.52
N GLY A 267 -7.39 -1.29 -20.52
CA GLY A 267 -7.29 -0.14 -19.62
C GLY A 267 -8.41 0.88 -19.86
N LEU A 268 -8.65 1.25 -21.13
CA LEU A 268 -9.71 2.19 -21.49
C LEU A 268 -11.10 1.66 -21.13
N PHE A 269 -11.37 0.38 -21.40
CA PHE A 269 -12.64 -0.24 -21.03
C PHE A 269 -12.88 -0.22 -19.52
N HIS A 270 -11.83 -0.44 -18.72
CA HIS A 270 -11.95 -0.36 -17.27
C HIS A 270 -12.38 1.04 -16.81
N ASP A 271 -11.76 2.07 -17.36
CA ASP A 271 -12.04 3.46 -17.02
C ASP A 271 -13.45 3.88 -17.47
N ILE A 272 -13.87 3.48 -18.68
CA ILE A 272 -15.24 3.72 -19.18
C ILE A 272 -16.27 3.06 -18.26
N ILE A 273 -16.07 1.79 -17.89
CA ILE A 273 -16.99 1.08 -16.97
C ILE A 273 -17.02 1.76 -15.60
N ALA A 274 -15.89 2.26 -15.11
CA ALA A 274 -15.84 2.98 -13.85
C ALA A 274 -16.68 4.27 -13.89
N VAL A 275 -16.58 5.06 -14.97
CA VAL A 275 -17.38 6.27 -15.19
C VAL A 275 -18.88 5.94 -15.32
N ILE A 276 -19.23 4.89 -16.05
CA ILE A 276 -20.64 4.47 -16.17
C ILE A 276 -21.20 4.05 -14.80
N ARG A 277 -20.42 3.33 -13.99
CA ARG A 277 -20.83 2.94 -12.64
C ARG A 277 -20.97 4.12 -11.69
N SER A 278 -20.18 5.18 -11.86
CA SER A 278 -20.28 6.36 -10.99
C SER A 278 -21.54 7.18 -11.23
N HIS A 279 -22.12 7.15 -12.44
CA HIS A 279 -23.35 7.87 -12.77
C HIS A 279 -24.64 7.14 -12.38
N LYS A 280 -24.57 5.86 -12.03
CA LYS A 280 -25.72 5.06 -11.58
C LYS A 280 -25.96 5.11 -10.07
N LYS A 281 -25.11 5.82 -9.33
CA LYS A 281 -25.23 6.04 -7.89
C LYS A 281 -25.72 7.45 -7.64
#